data_AF-A0A0A9W616-F1
#
_entry.id   AF-A0A0A9W616-F1
#
_cell.length_a   1.000
_cell.length_b   1.000
_cell.length_c   1.000
_cell.angle_alpha   90.00
_cell.angle_beta   90.00
_cell.angle_gamma   90.00
#
_symmetry.space_group_name_H-M   'P 1'
#
loop_
_entity.id
_entity.type
_entity.pdbx_description
1 polymer ?
#
loop_
_entity_poly.entity_id
_entity_poly.type
_entity_poly.pdbx_seq_one_letter_code
_entity_poly.pdbx_strand_id
1 'polypeptide(L)'
;LVFTSPHYAQSNGKAEKAVSIAKGMLRRCAESNSNIQDCLLDYRASPLNGVGLSPSQLFLSRHLRTKIPVHPSLLAPVVQPDVVQRAQDCRDRQKRYYNCSAKDLHPLMPGDEVMIWNFVSCFWEPGTV
;
A
#
# COMPACT_ATOMS: atom_id res chain seq x y z
N LEU A 1 19.64 3.82 1.06
CA LEU A 1 18.53 4.05 2.02
C LEU A 1 17.71 5.20 1.48
N VAL A 2 16.39 5.05 1.35
CA VAL A 2 15.48 6.13 0.94
C VAL A 2 14.90 6.73 2.21
N PHE A 3 15.07 8.03 2.40
CA PHE A 3 14.54 8.75 3.56
C PHE A 3 13.36 9.61 3.11
N THR A 4 12.30 9.63 3.92
CA THR A 4 11.12 10.46 3.69
C THR A 4 11.17 11.70 4.57
N SER A 5 10.44 12.74 4.18
CA SER A 5 10.32 13.95 4.99
C SER A 5 9.85 13.60 6.42
N PRO A 6 10.45 14.21 7.46
CA PRO A 6 10.03 14.00 8.84
C PRO A 6 8.55 14.27 9.02
N HIS A 7 7.87 13.47 9.84
CA HIS A 7 6.46 13.60 10.18
C HIS A 7 5.47 13.60 8.99
N TYR A 8 5.90 13.18 7.79
CA TYR A 8 5.05 13.10 6.60
C TYR A 8 4.76 11.64 6.20
N ALA A 9 3.93 10.98 7.02
CA ALA A 9 3.50 9.58 6.87
C ALA A 9 2.96 9.23 5.46
N GLN A 10 2.28 10.19 4.81
CA GLN A 10 1.68 9.99 3.48
C GLN A 10 2.69 9.54 2.42
N SER A 11 3.95 9.99 2.51
CA SER A 11 5.02 9.58 1.59
C SER A 11 5.36 8.08 1.68
N ASN A 12 5.17 7.45 2.85
CA ASN A 12 5.43 6.03 3.09
C ASN A 12 4.14 5.21 3.30
N GLY A 13 3.00 5.73 2.85
CA GLY A 13 1.68 5.17 3.18
C GLY A 13 1.49 3.69 2.78
N LYS A 14 2.20 3.19 1.75
CA LYS A 14 2.16 1.76 1.39
C LYS A 14 2.76 0.86 2.46
N ALA A 15 3.93 1.22 3.01
CA ALA A 15 4.57 0.45 4.06
C ALA A 15 3.75 0.52 5.36
N GLU A 16 3.24 1.70 5.70
CA GLU A 16 2.35 1.87 6.85
C GLU A 16 1.09 1.03 6.73
N LYS A 17 0.48 0.98 5.53
CA LYS A 17 -0.68 0.12 5.29
C LYS A 17 -0.32 -1.36 5.44
N ALA A 18 0.85 -1.79 4.96
CA ALA A 18 1.31 -3.17 5.15
C ALA A 18 1.46 -3.52 6.64
N VAL A 19 2.01 -2.63 7.46
CA VAL A 19 2.10 -2.79 8.91
C VAL A 19 0.71 -2.89 9.55
N SER A 20 -0.23 -2.04 9.12
CA SER A 20 -1.62 -2.09 9.58
C SER A 20 -2.28 -3.44 9.28
N ILE A 21 -2.09 -3.98 8.07
CA ILE A 21 -2.61 -5.29 7.69
C ILE A 21 -1.96 -6.39 8.55
N ALA A 22 -0.64 -6.38 8.73
CA ALA A 22 0.07 -7.36 9.55
C ALA A 22 -0.41 -7.37 11.00
N LYS A 23 -0.57 -6.19 11.61
CA LYS A 23 -1.15 -6.04 12.96
C LYS A 23 -2.58 -6.59 13.02
N GLY A 24 -3.40 -6.31 11.99
CA GLY A 24 -4.74 -6.84 11.88
C GLY A 24 -4.79 -8.37 11.79
N MET A 25 -3.87 -8.99 11.04
CA MET A 25 -3.74 -10.46 11.01
C MET A 25 -3.43 -11.00 12.40
N LEU A 26 -2.42 -10.46 13.08
CA LEU A 26 -2.03 -10.89 14.44
C LEU A 26 -3.21 -10.84 15.42
N ARG A 27 -3.95 -9.74 15.40
CA ARG A 27 -5.13 -9.55 16.25
C ARG A 27 -6.19 -10.63 15.99
N ARG A 28 -6.53 -10.86 14.71
CA ARG A 28 -7.52 -11.89 14.33
C ARG A 28 -7.08 -13.30 14.72
N CYS A 29 -5.82 -13.63 14.52
CA CYS A 29 -5.31 -14.96 14.90
C CYS A 29 -5.36 -15.14 16.43
N ALA A 30 -5.09 -14.09 17.22
CA ALA A 30 -5.23 -14.11 18.69
C ALA A 30 -6.70 -14.26 19.14
N GLU A 31 -7.64 -13.55 18.50
CA GLU A 31 -9.08 -13.63 18.82
C GLU A 31 -9.67 -15.00 18.43
N SER A 32 -9.24 -15.59 17.32
CA SER A 32 -9.75 -16.87 16.80
C SER A 32 -8.91 -18.09 17.19
N ASN A 33 -7.92 -17.92 18.06
CA ASN A 33 -6.93 -18.93 18.46
C ASN A 33 -6.35 -19.74 17.28
N SER A 34 -6.13 -19.06 16.15
CA SER A 34 -5.71 -19.65 14.87
C SER A 34 -4.21 -19.47 14.64
N ASN A 35 -3.60 -20.33 13.84
CA ASN A 35 -2.17 -20.21 13.52
C ASN A 35 -1.93 -19.03 12.57
N ILE A 36 -0.88 -18.25 12.84
CA ILE A 36 -0.47 -17.12 11.99
C ILE A 36 -0.16 -17.54 10.54
N GLN A 37 0.31 -18.77 10.33
CA GLN A 37 0.61 -19.30 9.01
C GLN A 37 -0.65 -19.46 8.15
N ASP A 38 -1.78 -19.84 8.76
CA ASP A 38 -3.07 -19.93 8.08
C ASP A 38 -3.56 -18.54 7.68
N CYS A 39 -3.51 -17.58 8.61
CA CYS A 39 -3.86 -16.19 8.33
C CYS A 39 -3.03 -15.59 7.17
N LEU A 40 -1.73 -15.93 7.12
CA LEU A 40 -0.81 -15.46 6.09
C LEU A 40 -1.05 -16.16 4.75
N LEU A 41 -1.38 -17.45 4.76
CA LEU A 41 -1.79 -18.21 3.58
C LEU A 41 -3.03 -17.59 2.95
N ASP A 42 -4.04 -17.29 3.76
CA ASP A 42 -5.29 -16.66 3.31
C ASP A 42 -5.05 -15.28 2.70
N TYR A 43 -4.20 -14.45 3.33
CA TYR A 43 -3.81 -13.15 2.77
C TYR A 43 -3.15 -13.29 1.39
N ARG A 44 -2.25 -14.27 1.22
CA ARG A 44 -1.56 -14.50 -0.06
C ARG A 44 -2.47 -15.04 -1.16
N ALA A 45 -3.55 -15.72 -0.78
CA ALA A 45 -4.56 -16.26 -1.69
C ALA A 45 -5.71 -15.27 -1.96
N SER A 46 -5.86 -14.21 -1.15
CA SER A 46 -6.95 -13.24 -1.29
C SER A 46 -6.67 -12.23 -2.42
N PRO A 47 -7.60 -12.02 -3.36
CA PRO A 47 -7.43 -11.03 -4.42
C PRO A 47 -7.27 -9.61 -3.87
N LEU A 48 -6.34 -8.84 -4.45
CA LEU A 48 -6.17 -7.43 -4.14
C LEU A 48 -7.21 -6.59 -4.88
N ASN A 49 -7.81 -5.64 -4.16
CA ASN A 49 -8.74 -4.67 -4.74
C ASN A 49 -8.06 -3.85 -5.84
N GLY A 50 -8.77 -3.65 -6.96
CA GLY A 50 -8.27 -2.92 -8.13
C GLY A 50 -7.66 -3.84 -9.19
N VAL A 51 -6.63 -4.61 -8.84
CA VAL A 51 -5.95 -5.51 -9.81
C VAL A 51 -6.72 -6.81 -10.02
N GLY A 52 -7.46 -7.27 -9.01
CA GLY A 52 -8.25 -8.51 -9.06
C GLY A 52 -7.42 -9.79 -8.99
N LEU A 53 -6.13 -9.67 -8.64
CA LEU A 53 -5.21 -10.80 -8.49
C LEU A 53 -4.69 -10.87 -7.06
N SER A 54 -4.47 -12.09 -6.59
CA SER A 54 -3.89 -12.33 -5.26
C SER A 54 -2.38 -12.09 -5.23
N PRO A 55 -1.78 -11.80 -4.06
CA PRO A 55 -0.33 -11.64 -3.94
C PRO A 55 0.46 -12.84 -4.47
N SER A 56 -0.05 -14.06 -4.27
CA SER A 56 0.58 -15.29 -4.78
C SER A 56 0.57 -15.36 -6.30
N GLN A 57 -0.50 -14.94 -6.96
CA GLN A 57 -0.55 -14.87 -8.42
C GLN A 57 0.38 -13.79 -8.98
N LEU A 58 0.52 -12.66 -8.29
CA LEU A 58 1.43 -11.60 -8.71
C LEU A 58 2.91 -12.00 -8.55
N PHE A 59 3.24 -12.75 -7.49
CA PHE A 59 4.62 -13.12 -7.18
C PHE A 59 5.07 -14.45 -7.77
N LEU A 60 4.20 -15.47 -7.77
CA LEU A 60 4.50 -16.84 -8.18
C LEU A 60 3.75 -17.27 -9.44
N SER A 61 2.93 -16.39 -10.01
CA SER A 61 2.08 -16.69 -11.17
C SER A 61 1.12 -17.87 -10.97
N ARG A 62 0.84 -18.30 -9.73
CA ARG A 62 -0.03 -19.45 -9.46
C ARG A 62 -0.94 -19.22 -8.26
N HIS A 63 -1.99 -20.01 -8.14
CA HIS A 63 -2.75 -20.08 -6.89
C HIS A 63 -2.02 -20.98 -5.88
N LEU A 64 -2.21 -20.67 -4.59
CA LEU A 64 -1.77 -21.54 -3.51
C LEU A 64 -2.83 -22.60 -3.22
N ARG A 65 -2.39 -23.75 -2.73
CA ARG A 65 -3.28 -24.77 -2.18
C ARG A 65 -3.74 -24.30 -0.80
N THR A 66 -5.00 -23.92 -0.70
CA THR A 66 -5.64 -23.48 0.56
C THR A 66 -6.57 -24.56 1.10
N LYS A 67 -7.27 -24.27 2.20
CA LYS A 67 -8.32 -25.14 2.76
C LYS A 67 -9.55 -25.23 1.84
N ILE A 68 -9.70 -24.27 0.93
CA ILE A 68 -10.76 -24.28 -0.08
C ILE A 68 -10.26 -25.11 -1.27
N PRO A 69 -11.01 -26.15 -1.69
CA PRO A 69 -10.62 -26.94 -2.84
C PRO A 69 -10.62 -26.08 -4.11
N VAL A 70 -9.55 -26.18 -4.89
CA VAL A 70 -9.38 -25.52 -6.18
C VAL A 70 -8.99 -26.54 -7.23
N HIS A 71 -9.33 -26.25 -8.49
CA HIS A 71 -8.99 -27.13 -9.59
C HIS A 71 -7.45 -27.22 -9.74
N PRO A 72 -6.86 -28.43 -9.89
CA PRO A 72 -5.41 -28.61 -9.94
C PRO A 72 -4.70 -27.79 -11.03
N SER A 73 -5.38 -27.50 -12.14
CA SER A 73 -4.81 -26.66 -13.21
C SER A 73 -4.47 -25.24 -12.75
N LEU A 74 -5.17 -24.70 -11.73
CA LEU A 74 -4.93 -23.36 -11.19
C LEU A 74 -3.70 -23.28 -10.29
N LEU A 75 -3.18 -24.43 -9.84
CA LEU A 75 -1.95 -24.55 -9.06
C LEU A 75 -0.70 -24.49 -9.94
N ALA A 76 -0.85 -24.67 -11.26
CA ALA A 76 0.22 -24.49 -12.21
C ALA A 76 0.51 -22.98 -12.43
N PRO A 77 1.77 -22.58 -12.64
CA PRO A 77 2.09 -21.20 -12.98
C PRO A 77 1.49 -20.77 -14.32
N VAL A 78 0.75 -19.66 -14.30
CA VAL A 78 0.17 -18.97 -15.44
C VAL A 78 0.51 -17.48 -15.32
N VAL A 79 1.28 -16.97 -16.28
CA VAL A 79 1.59 -15.54 -16.35
C VAL A 79 0.32 -14.77 -16.68
N GLN A 80 -0.04 -13.84 -15.81
CA GLN A 80 -1.21 -12.99 -16.01
C GLN A 80 -0.82 -11.82 -16.93
N PRO A 81 -1.55 -11.58 -18.03
CA PRO A 81 -1.31 -10.43 -18.89
C PRO A 81 -1.78 -9.13 -18.19
N ASP A 82 -1.26 -8.00 -18.66
CA ASP A 82 -1.72 -6.64 -18.33
C ASP A 82 -1.69 -6.24 -16.85
N VAL A 83 -0.97 -6.98 -15.99
CA VAL A 83 -0.85 -6.68 -14.56
C VAL A 83 -0.34 -5.26 -14.33
N VAL A 84 0.65 -4.84 -15.11
CA VAL A 84 1.25 -3.51 -15.02
C VAL A 84 0.23 -2.44 -15.42
N GLN A 85 -0.49 -2.65 -16.52
CA GLN A 85 -1.51 -1.71 -16.99
C GLN A 85 -2.64 -1.56 -15.97
N ARG A 86 -3.20 -2.67 -15.47
CA ARG A 86 -4.24 -2.65 -14.43
C ARG A 86 -3.79 -1.94 -13.15
N ALA A 87 -2.54 -2.18 -12.73
CA ALA A 87 -1.97 -1.51 -11.58
C ALA A 87 -1.82 0.01 -11.81
N GLN A 88 -1.46 0.41 -13.03
CA GLN A 88 -1.35 1.81 -13.41
C GLN A 88 -2.73 2.49 -13.46
N ASP A 89 -3.72 1.87 -14.09
CA ASP A 89 -5.09 2.37 -14.14
C ASP A 89 -5.68 2.58 -12.74
N CYS A 90 -5.38 1.66 -11.80
CA CYS A 90 -5.77 1.81 -10.40
C CYS A 90 -5.12 3.02 -9.74
N ARG A 91 -3.81 3.24 -9.96
CA ARG A 91 -3.09 4.40 -9.43
C ARG A 91 -3.64 5.70 -10.01
N ASP A 92 -3.89 5.74 -11.32
CA ASP A 92 -4.40 6.92 -12.00
C ASP A 92 -5.82 7.25 -11.54
N ARG A 93 -6.67 6.23 -11.37
CA ARG A 93 -7.99 6.40 -10.77
C ARG A 93 -7.88 6.97 -9.35
N GLN A 94 -7.03 6.41 -8.49
CA GLN A 94 -6.81 6.91 -7.13
C GLN A 94 -6.30 8.35 -7.14
N LYS A 95 -5.33 8.67 -8.01
CA LYS A 95 -4.79 10.03 -8.18
C LYS A 95 -5.88 11.01 -8.61
N ARG A 96 -6.73 10.64 -9.57
CA ARG A 96 -7.85 11.49 -10.02
C ARG A 96 -8.80 11.84 -8.88
N TYR A 97 -9.21 10.86 -8.07
CA TYR A 97 -10.10 11.13 -6.93
C TYR A 97 -9.41 11.87 -5.79
N TYR A 98 -8.12 11.61 -5.54
CA TYR A 98 -7.37 12.33 -4.51
C TYR A 98 -7.14 13.80 -4.90
N ASN A 99 -6.83 14.06 -6.17
CA ASN A 99 -6.54 15.40 -6.68
C ASN A 99 -7.79 16.18 -7.14
N CYS A 100 -9.01 15.61 -7.08
CA CYS A 100 -10.18 16.26 -7.69
C CYS A 100 -10.54 17.62 -7.05
N SER A 101 -10.20 17.81 -5.78
CA SER A 101 -10.37 19.06 -5.02
C SER A 101 -9.06 19.82 -4.82
N ALA A 102 -7.93 19.30 -5.32
CA ALA A 102 -6.63 19.92 -5.16
C ALA A 102 -6.48 21.11 -6.12
N LYS A 103 -5.78 22.13 -5.67
CA LYS A 103 -5.37 23.28 -6.47
C LYS A 103 -3.85 23.31 -6.53
N ASP A 104 -3.30 23.63 -7.69
CA ASP A 104 -1.86 23.79 -7.83
C ASP A 104 -1.39 25.00 -7.02
N LEU A 105 -0.35 24.78 -6.21
CA LEU A 105 0.33 25.83 -5.46
C LEU A 105 1.39 26.47 -6.34
N HIS A 106 1.70 27.75 -6.09
CA HIS A 106 2.82 28.41 -6.74
C HIS A 106 4.13 27.68 -6.36
N PRO A 107 5.04 27.44 -7.31
CA PRO A 107 6.31 26.81 -7.01
C PRO A 107 7.14 27.70 -6.09
N LEU A 108 7.79 27.09 -5.11
CA LEU A 108 8.73 27.77 -4.23
C LEU A 108 10.06 27.96 -4.95
N MET A 109 10.62 29.16 -4.89
CA MET A 109 11.90 29.54 -5.45
C MET A 109 12.97 29.63 -4.35
N PRO A 110 14.25 29.33 -4.65
CA PRO A 110 15.33 29.52 -3.69
C PRO A 110 15.36 30.97 -3.20
N GLY A 111 15.40 31.17 -1.89
CA GLY A 111 15.32 32.51 -1.28
C GLY A 111 13.92 32.94 -0.85
N ASP A 112 12.86 32.18 -1.15
CA ASP A 112 11.52 32.46 -0.64
C ASP A 112 11.45 32.24 0.88
N GLU A 113 10.81 33.17 1.59
CA GLU A 113 10.49 33.03 3.01
C GLU A 113 9.33 32.04 3.19
N VAL A 114 9.58 30.98 3.95
CA VAL A 114 8.60 29.92 4.23
C VAL A 114 8.45 29.72 5.73
N MET A 115 7.27 29.27 6.15
CA MET A 115 7.02 28.87 7.53
C MET A 115 7.06 27.35 7.62
N ILE A 116 7.81 26.81 8.58
CA ILE A 116 7.92 25.37 8.84
C ILE A 116 7.25 25.08 10.17
N TRP A 117 6.39 24.06 10.19
CA TRP A 117 5.77 23.61 11.43
C TRP A 117 6.76 22.81 12.27
N ASN A 118 7.09 23.31 13.46
CA ASN A 118 7.92 22.59 14.41
C ASN A 118 7.03 21.66 15.27
N PHE A 119 7.24 20.36 15.14
CA PHE A 119 6.45 19.33 15.83
C PHE A 119 6.74 19.20 17.33
N VAL A 120 7.85 19.78 17.81
CA VAL A 120 8.23 19.76 19.24
C VAL A 120 7.65 20.97 19.96
N SER A 121 7.84 22.16 19.39
CA SER A 121 7.35 23.41 19.98
C SER A 121 5.87 23.66 19.66
N CYS A 122 5.32 23.02 18.61
CA CYS A 122 3.97 23.26 18.09
C CYS A 122 3.74 24.71 17.63
N PHE A 123 4.78 25.35 17.09
CA PHE A 123 4.71 26.69 16.50
C PHE A 123 5.30 26.69 15.08
N TRP A 124 4.89 27.68 14.30
CA TRP A 124 5.47 27.95 12.98
C TRP A 124 6.75 28.75 13.14
N GLU A 125 7.84 28.25 12.56
CA GLU A 125 9.15 28.91 12.56
C GLU A 125 9.50 29.38 11.15
N PRO A 126 10.06 30.59 10.99
CA PRO A 126 10.47 31.09 9.68
C PRO A 126 11.71 30.34 9.18
N GLY A 127 11.75 30.13 7.87
CA GLY A 127 12.87 29.54 7.14
C GLY A 127 12.95 30.11 5.73
N THR A 128 14.02 29.74 5.02
CA THR A 128 14.24 30.11 3.62
C THR A 128 14.44 28.84 2.81
N VAL A 129 13.82 28.79 1.63
CA VAL A 129 13.97 27.69 0.66
C VAL A 129 15.39 27.63 0.11
#